data_AF-A0A439P6D1-F1
#
_entry.id   AF-A0A439P6D1-F1
#
_cell.length_a   1.000
_cell.length_b   1.000
_cell.length_c   1.000
_cell.angle_alpha   90.00
_cell.angle_beta   90.00
_cell.angle_gamma   90.00
#
_symmetry.space_group_name_H-M   'P 1'
#
loop_
_entity.id
_entity.type
_entity.pdbx_description
1 polymer ?
#
loop_
_entity_poly.entity_id
_entity_poly.type
_entity_poly.pdbx_seq_one_letter_code
_entity_poly.pdbx_strand_id
1 'polypeptide(L)'
;MIFTRAIGLTMLLLLGMLSPSNAAEADLRAIIAKFATASNFSATEAVVRELAATGDTAVERPLGALAEGDLYVRKADSLVFIGKEGGGSVELLDPLSGEKSGDAAKREITKIKVNNTLRRAIRDALGMLTLGAKDPAARIAAADTMFKTPDATNIEPLDAAIASETVASVKALLEQARAASILVSDRPEADKLAAIALIGARGDRNALSLLTAVEANSEGAVKDAATAAIASIKSTLTLWDAGQNIWYGISLGSVLLLAAIGLAITFGVMGVINMAHGEMVMLGAYTTFVVQEVIRNSLPGLFDWSLVIALPLAFSVAALVGLVIERGVIRFLYGRPLETLLATWGVSLILQQAVRSIFGPTNQEVGNPSWMSGSFDIGQLAVTWNRLWILVFALCVFVVLLYV
;
A
#
# COMPACT_ATOMS: atom_id res chain seq x y z
N MET A 1 -22.83 48.69 6.38
CA MET A 1 -23.19 48.26 5.00
C MET A 1 -22.16 47.34 4.33
N ILE A 2 -20.99 47.06 4.92
CA ILE A 2 -19.98 46.15 4.34
C ILE A 2 -20.19 44.70 4.81
N PHE A 3 -20.63 44.49 6.05
CA PHE A 3 -20.86 43.16 6.63
C PHE A 3 -22.03 42.38 6.00
N THR A 4 -23.10 43.05 5.57
CA THR A 4 -24.24 42.39 4.93
C THR A 4 -23.99 42.00 3.47
N ARG A 5 -23.00 42.62 2.80
CA ARG A 5 -22.59 42.25 1.43
C ARG A 5 -21.62 41.07 1.41
N ALA A 6 -20.82 40.88 2.46
CA ALA A 6 -19.93 39.73 2.59
C ALA A 6 -20.71 38.41 2.78
N ILE A 7 -21.75 38.41 3.63
CA ILE A 7 -22.57 37.21 3.90
C ILE A 7 -23.36 36.75 2.66
N GLY A 8 -23.84 37.69 1.84
CA GLY A 8 -24.51 37.38 0.57
C GLY A 8 -23.59 36.77 -0.48
N LEU A 9 -22.30 37.16 -0.49
CA LEU A 9 -21.32 36.62 -1.44
C LEU A 9 -20.83 35.23 -1.03
N THR A 10 -20.68 34.95 0.28
CA THR A 10 -20.31 33.62 0.78
C THR A 10 -21.45 32.61 0.60
N MET A 11 -22.71 33.05 0.71
CA MET A 11 -23.88 32.19 0.50
C MET A 11 -24.13 31.87 -0.98
N LEU A 12 -23.76 32.77 -1.91
CA LEU A 12 -23.80 32.49 -3.35
C LEU A 12 -22.64 31.58 -3.81
N LEU A 13 -21.47 31.64 -3.15
CA LEU A 13 -20.34 30.74 -3.41
C LEU A 13 -20.54 29.33 -2.85
N LEU A 14 -21.32 29.18 -1.78
CA LEU A 14 -21.72 27.87 -1.21
C LEU A 14 -22.82 27.16 -2.02
N LEU A 15 -23.64 27.90 -2.78
CA LEU A 15 -24.65 27.33 -3.69
C LEU A 15 -24.10 26.97 -5.09
N GLY A 16 -22.89 27.42 -5.42
CA GLY A 16 -22.18 27.09 -6.67
C GLY A 16 -21.40 25.77 -6.65
N MET A 17 -21.36 25.07 -5.52
CA MET A 17 -20.69 23.76 -5.36
C MET A 17 -21.66 22.57 -5.33
N LEU A 18 -22.88 22.74 -5.83
CA LEU A 18 -23.73 21.61 -6.20
C LEU A 18 -23.20 20.99 -7.49
N SER A 19 -22.19 20.14 -7.29
CA SER A 19 -21.59 19.26 -8.27
C SER A 19 -22.64 18.59 -9.17
N PRO A 20 -22.35 18.40 -10.47
CA PRO A 20 -23.15 17.55 -11.36
C PRO A 20 -23.12 16.04 -10.99
N SER A 21 -22.65 15.66 -9.80
CA SER A 21 -22.42 14.27 -9.37
C SER A 21 -23.68 13.52 -8.92
N ASN A 22 -24.73 14.21 -8.43
CA ASN A 22 -25.90 13.52 -7.85
C ASN A 22 -26.83 12.87 -8.89
N ALA A 23 -26.86 13.38 -10.13
CA ALA A 23 -27.76 12.84 -11.16
C ALA A 23 -27.26 11.49 -11.70
N ALA A 24 -25.97 11.39 -12.01
CA ALA A 24 -25.37 10.15 -12.49
C ALA A 24 -25.42 9.04 -11.43
N GLU A 25 -25.19 9.38 -10.16
CA GLU A 25 -25.30 8.42 -9.05
C GLU A 25 -26.74 7.93 -8.86
N ALA A 26 -27.73 8.82 -8.99
CA ALA A 26 -29.14 8.44 -8.90
C ALA A 26 -29.55 7.48 -10.02
N ASP A 27 -29.08 7.69 -11.24
CA ASP A 27 -29.33 6.80 -12.38
C ASP A 27 -28.69 5.42 -12.15
N LEU A 28 -27.45 5.37 -11.66
CA LEU A 28 -26.77 4.13 -11.28
C LEU A 28 -27.51 3.36 -10.19
N ARG A 29 -27.95 4.05 -9.12
CA ARG A 29 -28.76 3.46 -8.04
C ARG A 29 -30.08 2.91 -8.58
N ALA A 30 -30.71 3.59 -9.53
CA ALA A 30 -31.95 3.13 -10.17
C ALA A 30 -31.74 1.84 -10.97
N ILE A 31 -30.62 1.69 -11.68
CA ILE A 31 -30.30 0.45 -12.40
C ILE A 31 -29.97 -0.68 -11.41
N ILE A 32 -29.19 -0.41 -10.36
CA ILE A 32 -28.87 -1.40 -9.32
C ILE A 32 -30.13 -1.91 -8.62
N ALA A 33 -31.11 -1.03 -8.35
CA ALA A 33 -32.39 -1.43 -7.76
C ALA A 33 -33.16 -2.46 -8.61
N LYS A 34 -32.92 -2.53 -9.94
CA LYS A 34 -33.54 -3.55 -10.80
C LYS A 34 -33.13 -4.97 -10.43
N PHE A 35 -31.98 -5.17 -9.77
CA PHE A 35 -31.61 -6.50 -9.25
C PHE A 35 -32.60 -7.04 -8.22
N ALA A 36 -33.27 -6.17 -7.45
CA ALA A 36 -34.27 -6.60 -6.47
C ALA A 36 -35.55 -7.17 -7.10
N THR A 37 -35.83 -6.79 -8.35
CA THR A 37 -37.04 -7.20 -9.10
C THR A 37 -36.75 -8.24 -10.19
N ALA A 38 -35.49 -8.57 -10.43
CA ALA A 38 -35.07 -9.56 -11.41
C ALA A 38 -35.52 -10.97 -10.98
N SER A 39 -36.50 -11.53 -11.69
CA SER A 39 -37.14 -12.81 -11.35
C SER A 39 -36.39 -14.06 -11.83
N ASN A 40 -35.48 -13.91 -12.80
CA ASN A 40 -34.72 -15.01 -13.39
C ASN A 40 -33.31 -14.57 -13.82
N PHE A 41 -32.43 -15.54 -14.12
CA PHE A 41 -31.04 -15.27 -14.51
C PHE A 41 -30.91 -14.42 -15.79
N SER A 42 -31.85 -14.51 -16.72
CA SER A 42 -31.84 -13.72 -17.96
C SER A 42 -32.16 -12.24 -17.69
N ALA A 43 -33.09 -11.97 -16.77
CA ALA A 43 -33.39 -10.61 -16.29
C ALA A 43 -32.20 -10.03 -15.52
N THR A 44 -31.54 -10.83 -14.69
CA THR A 44 -30.29 -10.42 -14.02
C THR A 44 -29.19 -10.10 -15.04
N GLU A 45 -29.04 -10.91 -16.09
CA GLU A 45 -28.08 -10.63 -17.17
C GLU A 45 -28.38 -9.32 -17.91
N ALA A 46 -29.66 -9.01 -18.15
CA ALA A 46 -30.05 -7.75 -18.77
C ALA A 46 -29.65 -6.53 -17.92
N VAL A 47 -29.83 -6.61 -16.60
CA VAL A 47 -29.37 -5.56 -15.66
C VAL A 47 -27.85 -5.43 -15.67
N VAL A 48 -27.12 -6.56 -15.72
CA VAL A 48 -25.65 -6.56 -15.84
C VAL A 48 -25.21 -5.86 -17.13
N ARG A 49 -25.85 -6.14 -18.27
CA ARG A 49 -25.54 -5.48 -19.56
C ARG A 49 -25.88 -4.00 -19.55
N GLU A 50 -27.00 -3.62 -18.93
CA GLU A 50 -27.40 -2.22 -18.78
C GLU A 50 -26.41 -1.44 -17.92
N LEU A 51 -25.99 -2.02 -16.79
CA LEU A 51 -24.94 -1.46 -15.94
C LEU A 51 -23.61 -1.34 -16.68
N ALA A 52 -23.19 -2.38 -17.41
CA ALA A 52 -21.95 -2.37 -18.17
C ALA A 52 -21.95 -1.29 -19.28
N ALA A 53 -23.11 -1.06 -19.90
CA ALA A 53 -23.27 -0.04 -20.95
C ALA A 53 -23.11 1.40 -20.45
N THR A 54 -23.22 1.64 -19.13
CA THR A 54 -22.99 2.98 -18.55
C THR A 54 -21.52 3.41 -18.65
N GLY A 55 -20.59 2.45 -18.67
CA GLY A 55 -19.14 2.71 -18.69
C GLY A 55 -18.60 3.42 -17.45
N ASP A 56 -19.37 3.46 -16.35
CA ASP A 56 -18.97 4.09 -15.09
C ASP A 56 -18.18 3.11 -14.21
N THR A 57 -17.01 3.52 -13.73
CA THR A 57 -16.14 2.68 -12.90
C THR A 57 -16.77 2.33 -11.54
N ALA A 58 -17.74 3.11 -11.06
CA ALA A 58 -18.49 2.79 -9.83
C ALA A 58 -19.30 1.49 -9.93
N VAL A 59 -19.55 1.00 -11.16
CA VAL A 59 -20.26 -0.26 -11.45
C VAL A 59 -19.39 -1.50 -11.22
N GLU A 60 -18.06 -1.35 -11.17
CA GLU A 60 -17.15 -2.47 -10.96
C GLU A 60 -17.42 -3.19 -9.64
N ARG A 61 -17.61 -2.42 -8.56
CA ARG A 61 -17.85 -2.94 -7.21
C ARG A 61 -19.14 -3.78 -7.10
N PRO A 62 -20.33 -3.33 -7.53
CA PRO A 62 -21.54 -4.13 -7.45
C PRO A 62 -21.52 -5.35 -8.39
N LEU A 63 -20.94 -5.24 -9.59
CA LEU A 63 -20.81 -6.37 -10.50
C LEU A 63 -19.78 -7.40 -10.00
N GLY A 64 -18.67 -6.96 -9.41
CA GLY A 64 -17.68 -7.83 -8.77
C GLY A 64 -18.30 -8.62 -7.61
N ALA A 65 -19.00 -7.93 -6.71
CA ALA A 65 -19.74 -8.58 -5.63
C ALA A 65 -20.79 -9.57 -6.15
N LEU A 66 -21.49 -9.26 -7.25
CA LEU A 66 -22.42 -10.19 -7.87
C LEU A 66 -21.71 -11.44 -8.43
N ALA A 67 -20.52 -11.30 -9.03
CA ALA A 67 -19.74 -12.42 -9.55
C ALA A 67 -19.30 -13.40 -8.44
N GLU A 68 -18.89 -12.85 -7.29
CA GLU A 68 -18.54 -13.59 -6.06
C GLU A 68 -19.79 -14.15 -5.36
N GLY A 69 -20.95 -13.61 -5.72
CA GLY A 69 -22.25 -13.97 -5.18
C GLY A 69 -22.66 -13.14 -3.99
N ASP A 70 -21.86 -12.20 -3.52
CA ASP A 70 -22.04 -11.45 -2.28
C ASP A 70 -22.98 -10.25 -2.40
N LEU A 71 -23.87 -10.27 -3.40
CA LEU A 71 -24.92 -9.27 -3.57
C LEU A 71 -26.24 -9.76 -2.96
N TYR A 72 -26.82 -8.94 -2.08
CA TYR A 72 -28.00 -9.27 -1.29
C TYR A 72 -29.08 -8.19 -1.43
N VAL A 73 -30.35 -8.61 -1.33
CA VAL A 73 -31.51 -7.72 -1.25
C VAL A 73 -32.05 -7.75 0.16
N ARG A 74 -32.18 -6.58 0.79
CA ARG A 74 -32.81 -6.45 2.11
C ARG A 74 -34.34 -6.46 1.97
N LYS A 75 -35.01 -7.33 2.73
CA LYS A 75 -36.47 -7.55 2.59
C LYS A 75 -37.32 -6.37 3.06
N ALA A 76 -36.82 -5.55 3.97
CA ALA A 76 -37.58 -4.45 4.57
C ALA A 76 -37.87 -3.32 3.57
N ASP A 77 -36.92 -3.03 2.69
CA ASP A 77 -36.94 -1.87 1.78
C ASP A 77 -36.60 -2.23 0.33
N SER A 78 -36.35 -3.51 0.04
CA SER A 78 -35.96 -4.02 -1.29
C SER A 78 -34.71 -3.35 -1.87
N LEU A 79 -33.84 -2.80 -1.01
CA LEU A 79 -32.56 -2.22 -1.42
C LEU A 79 -31.49 -3.30 -1.57
N VAL A 80 -30.53 -3.04 -2.45
CA VAL A 80 -29.44 -3.95 -2.80
C VAL A 80 -28.16 -3.54 -2.08
N PHE A 81 -27.49 -4.50 -1.45
CA PHE A 81 -26.28 -4.29 -0.66
C PHE A 81 -25.24 -5.36 -0.98
N ILE A 82 -23.98 -5.03 -0.73
CA ILE A 82 -22.88 -6.01 -0.72
C ILE A 82 -22.78 -6.57 0.69
N GLY A 83 -22.83 -7.89 0.83
CA GLY A 83 -22.86 -8.57 2.12
C GLY A 83 -21.52 -9.22 2.44
N LYS A 84 -20.91 -8.86 3.56
CA LYS A 84 -19.70 -9.52 4.07
C LYS A 84 -20.07 -10.38 5.29
N GLU A 85 -19.79 -11.68 5.24
CA GLU A 85 -20.10 -12.57 6.36
C GLU A 85 -19.15 -12.31 7.53
N GLY A 86 -19.70 -11.98 8.71
CA GLY A 86 -18.92 -11.75 9.92
C GLY A 86 -19.66 -12.25 11.17
N GLY A 87 -19.09 -13.24 11.86
CA GLY A 87 -19.45 -13.58 13.24
C GLY A 87 -20.93 -13.93 13.53
N GLY A 88 -21.71 -14.35 12.52
CA GLY A 88 -23.12 -14.74 12.68
C GLY A 88 -24.15 -13.76 12.08
N SER A 89 -23.73 -12.56 11.68
CA SER A 89 -24.51 -11.58 10.91
C SER A 89 -23.84 -11.29 9.55
N VAL A 90 -24.57 -10.61 8.66
CA VAL A 90 -24.02 -10.14 7.38
C VAL A 90 -23.92 -8.63 7.44
N GLU A 91 -22.71 -8.11 7.34
CA GLU A 91 -22.44 -6.68 7.27
C GLU A 91 -22.84 -6.17 5.87
N LEU A 92 -23.67 -5.13 5.83
CA LEU A 92 -24.20 -4.54 4.60
C LEU A 92 -23.39 -3.30 4.23
N LEU A 93 -22.82 -3.32 3.03
CA LEU A 93 -22.08 -2.21 2.44
C LEU A 93 -22.89 -1.60 1.29
N ASP A 94 -22.84 -0.28 1.15
CA ASP A 94 -23.44 0.41 -0.01
C ASP A 94 -22.72 -0.05 -1.29
N PRO A 95 -23.47 -0.45 -2.35
CA PRO A 95 -22.89 -1.02 -3.55
C PRO A 95 -22.02 -0.04 -4.34
N LEU A 96 -22.24 1.27 -4.24
CA LEU A 96 -21.47 2.29 -4.96
C LEU A 96 -20.35 2.86 -4.08
N SER A 97 -20.64 3.30 -2.86
CA SER A 97 -19.64 3.95 -2.00
C SER A 97 -18.74 2.95 -1.25
N GLY A 98 -19.24 1.75 -0.97
CA GLY A 98 -18.57 0.76 -0.13
C GLY A 98 -18.59 1.10 1.36
N GLU A 99 -19.32 2.13 1.78
CA GLU A 99 -19.48 2.49 3.20
C GLU A 99 -20.42 1.53 3.92
N LYS A 100 -20.17 1.32 5.22
CA LYS A 100 -21.01 0.46 6.05
C LYS A 100 -22.40 1.07 6.22
N SER A 101 -23.42 0.36 5.74
CA SER A 101 -24.84 0.71 5.84
C SER A 101 -25.59 -0.06 6.93
N GLY A 102 -24.89 -0.82 7.78
CA GLY A 102 -25.42 -1.55 8.93
C GLY A 102 -25.14 -3.05 8.88
N ASP A 103 -25.73 -3.80 9.82
CA ASP A 103 -25.66 -5.26 9.86
C ASP A 103 -27.08 -5.84 9.73
N ALA A 104 -27.25 -6.97 9.04
CA ALA A 104 -28.54 -7.63 8.89
C ALA A 104 -28.45 -9.13 9.23
N ALA A 105 -29.53 -9.67 9.78
CA ALA A 105 -29.62 -11.10 10.04
C ALA A 105 -29.81 -11.87 8.70
N LYS A 106 -29.28 -13.10 8.60
CA LYS A 106 -29.41 -13.94 7.39
C LYS A 106 -30.87 -14.17 6.93
N ARG A 107 -31.85 -13.99 7.83
CA ARG A 107 -33.29 -14.13 7.54
C ARG A 107 -33.89 -12.88 6.88
N GLU A 108 -33.28 -11.72 7.07
CA GLU A 108 -33.75 -10.40 6.64
C GLU A 108 -33.26 -10.02 5.24
N ILE A 109 -32.32 -10.81 4.70
CA ILE A 109 -31.70 -10.59 3.41
C ILE A 109 -31.88 -11.80 2.49
N THR A 110 -31.93 -11.56 1.19
CA THR A 110 -32.04 -12.59 0.15
C THR A 110 -30.84 -12.48 -0.78
N LYS A 111 -30.06 -13.56 -0.91
CA LYS A 111 -28.88 -13.63 -1.79
C LYS A 111 -29.30 -13.67 -3.26
N ILE A 112 -28.71 -12.83 -4.10
CA ILE A 112 -28.89 -12.89 -5.55
C ILE A 112 -28.02 -14.03 -6.08
N LYS A 113 -28.65 -15.07 -6.63
CA LYS A 113 -27.93 -16.26 -7.10
C LYS A 113 -27.34 -16.02 -8.49
N VAL A 114 -26.13 -16.54 -8.69
CA VAL A 114 -25.43 -16.53 -9.99
C VAL A 114 -25.11 -17.96 -10.44
N ASN A 115 -25.37 -18.27 -11.71
CA ASN A 115 -24.97 -19.53 -12.36
C ASN A 115 -23.65 -19.34 -13.17
N ASN A 116 -23.09 -20.42 -13.71
CA ASN A 116 -21.81 -20.35 -14.44
C ASN A 116 -21.88 -19.43 -15.69
N THR A 117 -23.02 -19.42 -16.38
CA THR A 117 -23.25 -18.57 -17.55
C THR A 117 -23.28 -17.09 -17.17
N LEU A 118 -24.01 -16.73 -16.12
CA LEU A 118 -24.11 -15.37 -15.61
C LEU A 118 -22.77 -14.89 -15.04
N ARG A 119 -22.00 -15.75 -14.36
CA ARG A 119 -20.63 -15.42 -13.94
C ARG A 119 -19.68 -15.16 -15.10
N ARG A 120 -19.91 -15.79 -16.27
CA ARG A 120 -19.13 -15.47 -17.48
C ARG A 120 -19.57 -14.11 -18.03
N ALA A 121 -20.87 -13.89 -18.21
CA ALA A 121 -21.40 -12.61 -18.68
C ALA A 121 -21.02 -11.41 -17.79
N ILE A 122 -20.98 -11.58 -16.47
CA ILE A 122 -20.51 -10.54 -15.53
C ILE A 122 -19.01 -10.27 -15.71
N ARG A 123 -18.19 -11.31 -15.89
CA ARG A 123 -16.76 -11.15 -16.16
C ARG A 123 -16.50 -10.45 -17.49
N ASP A 124 -17.25 -10.81 -18.53
CA ASP A 124 -17.16 -10.17 -19.85
C ASP A 124 -17.55 -8.68 -19.75
N ALA A 125 -18.64 -8.39 -19.03
CA ALA A 125 -19.11 -7.03 -18.76
C ALA A 125 -18.10 -6.18 -17.96
N LEU A 126 -17.54 -6.75 -16.89
CA LEU A 126 -16.49 -6.11 -16.09
C LEU A 126 -15.21 -5.87 -16.92
N GLY A 127 -14.82 -6.84 -17.75
CA GLY A 127 -13.69 -6.70 -18.67
C GLY A 127 -13.89 -5.54 -19.63
N MET A 128 -15.05 -5.44 -20.29
CA MET A 128 -15.34 -4.32 -21.19
C MET A 128 -15.39 -2.97 -20.46
N LEU A 129 -16.00 -2.92 -19.28
CA LEU A 129 -16.16 -1.69 -18.51
C LEU A 129 -14.82 -1.14 -17.99
N THR A 130 -13.92 -2.04 -17.59
CA THR A 130 -12.59 -1.66 -17.09
C THR A 130 -11.59 -1.37 -18.23
N LEU A 131 -11.68 -2.09 -19.35
CA LEU A 131 -10.87 -1.82 -20.56
C LEU A 131 -11.25 -0.52 -21.28
N GLY A 132 -12.54 -0.12 -21.22
CA GLY A 132 -13.05 1.12 -21.80
C GLY A 132 -13.16 2.30 -20.84
N ALA A 133 -12.65 2.17 -19.61
CA ALA A 133 -12.78 3.20 -18.59
C ALA A 133 -12.16 4.54 -19.04
N LYS A 134 -12.79 5.68 -18.71
CA LYS A 134 -12.25 7.01 -19.06
C LYS A 134 -10.90 7.28 -18.39
N ASP A 135 -10.72 6.81 -17.16
CA ASP A 135 -9.50 6.96 -16.38
C ASP A 135 -8.40 6.00 -16.88
N PRO A 136 -7.24 6.50 -17.33
CA PRO A 136 -6.10 5.65 -17.70
C PRO A 136 -5.63 4.71 -16.58
N ALA A 137 -5.74 5.10 -15.30
CA ALA A 137 -5.30 4.25 -14.20
C ALA A 137 -6.15 2.98 -14.07
N ALA A 138 -7.48 3.11 -14.26
CA ALA A 138 -8.39 1.98 -14.29
C ALA A 138 -8.08 1.02 -15.45
N ARG A 139 -7.78 1.55 -16.65
CA ARG A 139 -7.39 0.73 -17.81
C ARG A 139 -6.06 0.00 -17.59
N ILE A 140 -5.10 0.64 -16.94
CA ILE A 140 -3.82 0.01 -16.54
C ILE A 140 -4.07 -1.16 -15.59
N ALA A 141 -4.88 -0.95 -14.55
CA ALA A 141 -5.22 -2.00 -13.59
C ALA A 141 -5.95 -3.19 -14.24
N ALA A 142 -6.84 -2.92 -15.19
CA ALA A 142 -7.53 -3.93 -15.99
C ALA A 142 -6.54 -4.76 -16.82
N ALA A 143 -5.65 -4.10 -17.56
CA ALA A 143 -4.62 -4.74 -18.36
C ALA A 143 -3.69 -5.62 -17.51
N ASP A 144 -3.25 -5.11 -16.34
CA ASP A 144 -2.42 -5.86 -15.41
C ASP A 144 -3.12 -7.10 -14.84
N THR A 145 -4.42 -6.98 -14.53
CA THR A 145 -5.24 -8.10 -14.04
C THR A 145 -5.39 -9.19 -15.09
N MET A 146 -5.69 -8.80 -16.34
CA MET A 146 -5.79 -9.72 -17.47
C MET A 146 -4.45 -10.37 -17.82
N PHE A 147 -3.33 -9.66 -17.65
CA PHE A 147 -1.99 -10.22 -17.80
C PHE A 147 -1.69 -11.29 -16.75
N LYS A 148 -2.04 -11.04 -15.47
CA LYS A 148 -1.83 -11.98 -14.36
C LYS A 148 -2.70 -13.23 -14.47
N THR A 149 -3.91 -13.08 -15.02
CA THR A 149 -4.87 -14.18 -15.19
C THR A 149 -5.22 -14.33 -16.68
N PRO A 150 -4.31 -14.86 -17.50
CA PRO A 150 -4.51 -14.96 -18.94
C PRO A 150 -5.66 -15.93 -19.27
N ASP A 151 -6.54 -15.48 -20.16
CA ASP A 151 -7.66 -16.26 -20.70
C ASP A 151 -7.76 -16.01 -22.22
N ALA A 152 -7.91 -17.08 -22.99
CA ALA A 152 -8.03 -17.00 -24.45
C ALA A 152 -9.29 -16.22 -24.90
N THR A 153 -10.33 -16.19 -24.08
CA THR A 153 -11.58 -15.44 -24.36
C THR A 153 -11.38 -13.92 -24.31
N ASN A 154 -10.32 -13.43 -23.67
CA ASN A 154 -10.02 -12.00 -23.56
C ASN A 154 -9.33 -11.41 -24.80
N ILE A 155 -8.92 -12.23 -25.78
CA ILE A 155 -8.14 -11.76 -26.94
C ILE A 155 -8.94 -10.75 -27.77
N GLU A 156 -10.20 -11.06 -28.12
CA GLU A 156 -11.03 -10.16 -28.94
C GLU A 156 -11.39 -8.85 -28.21
N PRO A 157 -11.81 -8.87 -26.93
CA PRO A 157 -11.96 -7.63 -26.15
C PRO A 157 -10.70 -6.78 -26.08
N LEU A 158 -9.53 -7.41 -25.90
CA LEU A 158 -8.25 -6.71 -25.86
C LEU A 158 -7.89 -6.09 -27.21
N ASP A 159 -8.16 -6.78 -28.32
CA ASP A 159 -7.97 -6.22 -29.67
C ASP A 159 -8.81 -4.96 -29.89
N ALA A 160 -10.08 -4.98 -29.47
CA ALA A 160 -10.96 -3.81 -29.55
C ALA A 160 -10.48 -2.64 -28.65
N ALA A 161 -9.99 -2.95 -27.45
CA ALA A 161 -9.43 -1.96 -26.54
C ALA A 161 -8.13 -1.34 -27.08
N ILE A 162 -7.20 -2.14 -27.60
CA ILE A 162 -5.94 -1.68 -28.21
C ILE A 162 -6.21 -0.77 -29.42
N ALA A 163 -7.22 -1.07 -30.22
CA ALA A 163 -7.58 -0.27 -31.39
C ALA A 163 -8.18 1.10 -31.04
N SER A 164 -8.87 1.20 -29.89
CA SER A 164 -9.49 2.44 -29.40
C SER A 164 -8.60 3.24 -28.43
N GLU A 165 -7.48 2.65 -27.96
CA GLU A 165 -6.59 3.30 -27.01
C GLU A 165 -5.75 4.42 -27.64
N THR A 166 -5.68 5.54 -26.93
CA THR A 166 -4.93 6.73 -27.37
C THR A 166 -3.63 6.92 -26.59
N VAL A 167 -3.56 6.39 -25.37
CA VAL A 167 -2.40 6.54 -24.49
C VAL A 167 -1.39 5.43 -24.76
N ALA A 168 -0.19 5.79 -25.21
CA ALA A 168 0.84 4.83 -25.62
C ALA A 168 1.25 3.84 -24.51
N SER A 169 1.32 4.29 -23.25
CA SER A 169 1.66 3.43 -22.11
C SER A 169 0.58 2.40 -21.81
N VAL A 170 -0.69 2.79 -21.89
CA VAL A 170 -1.84 1.89 -21.68
C VAL A 170 -1.91 0.89 -22.83
N LYS A 171 -1.71 1.34 -24.07
CA LYS A 171 -1.69 0.48 -25.25
C LYS A 171 -0.64 -0.62 -25.14
N ALA A 172 0.58 -0.28 -24.72
CA ALA A 172 1.65 -1.26 -24.53
C ALA A 172 1.29 -2.32 -23.48
N LEU A 173 0.62 -1.93 -22.38
CA LEU A 173 0.17 -2.87 -21.35
C LEU A 173 -0.96 -3.79 -21.85
N LEU A 174 -1.88 -3.25 -22.66
CA LEU A 174 -2.95 -4.04 -23.29
C LEU A 174 -2.39 -5.05 -24.30
N GLU A 175 -1.39 -4.65 -25.11
CA GLU A 175 -0.67 -5.55 -26.02
C GLU A 175 0.04 -6.67 -25.27
N GLN A 176 0.62 -6.38 -24.10
CA GLN A 176 1.22 -7.39 -23.22
C GLN A 176 0.17 -8.33 -22.61
N ALA A 177 -0.97 -7.81 -22.14
CA ALA A 177 -2.08 -8.62 -21.62
C ALA A 177 -2.62 -9.56 -22.71
N ARG A 178 -2.74 -9.07 -23.94
CA ARG A 178 -3.13 -9.87 -25.11
C ARG A 178 -2.10 -10.95 -25.41
N ALA A 179 -0.81 -10.61 -25.36
CA ALA A 179 0.27 -11.59 -25.54
C ALA A 179 0.19 -12.71 -24.49
N ALA A 180 -0.09 -12.38 -23.21
CA ALA A 180 -0.31 -13.36 -22.17
C ALA A 180 -1.48 -14.31 -22.49
N SER A 181 -2.62 -13.77 -22.95
CA SER A 181 -3.76 -14.58 -23.40
C SER A 181 -3.46 -15.47 -24.61
N ILE A 182 -2.62 -15.01 -25.54
CA ILE A 182 -2.21 -15.80 -26.72
C ILE A 182 -1.43 -17.05 -26.29
N LEU A 183 -0.58 -16.96 -25.27
CA LEU A 183 0.24 -18.08 -24.82
C LEU A 183 -0.57 -19.25 -24.25
N VAL A 184 -1.72 -18.95 -23.65
CA VAL A 184 -2.65 -19.95 -23.09
C VAL A 184 -3.65 -20.47 -24.15
N SER A 185 -3.67 -19.87 -25.34
CA SER A 185 -4.59 -20.24 -26.42
C SER A 185 -4.01 -21.27 -27.41
N ASP A 186 -4.87 -21.78 -28.28
CA ASP A 186 -4.55 -22.69 -29.39
C ASP A 186 -3.97 -21.98 -30.64
N ARG A 187 -3.51 -20.73 -30.49
CA ARG A 187 -2.95 -19.94 -31.58
C ARG A 187 -1.66 -20.58 -32.16
N PRO A 188 -1.35 -20.35 -33.45
CA PRO A 188 -0.15 -20.87 -34.09
C PRO A 188 1.15 -20.50 -33.36
N GLU A 189 2.18 -21.31 -33.58
CA GLU A 189 3.51 -21.13 -32.99
C GLU A 189 4.09 -19.72 -33.25
N ALA A 190 3.89 -19.19 -34.46
CA ALA A 190 4.34 -17.85 -34.83
C ALA A 190 3.73 -16.74 -33.93
N ASP A 191 2.45 -16.86 -33.57
CA ASP A 191 1.77 -15.90 -32.69
C ASP A 191 2.31 -16.02 -31.25
N LYS A 192 2.61 -17.24 -30.80
CA LYS A 192 3.21 -17.49 -29.48
C LYS A 192 4.63 -16.91 -29.39
N LEU A 193 5.43 -17.03 -30.45
CA LEU A 193 6.77 -16.42 -30.50
C LEU A 193 6.71 -14.89 -30.44
N ALA A 194 5.79 -14.26 -31.17
CA ALA A 194 5.57 -12.82 -31.09
C ALA A 194 5.09 -12.38 -29.69
N ALA A 195 4.22 -13.18 -29.07
CA ALA A 195 3.76 -12.93 -27.70
C ALA A 195 4.89 -12.99 -26.67
N ILE A 196 5.79 -13.98 -26.76
CA ILE A 196 6.96 -14.09 -25.86
C ILE A 196 7.84 -12.84 -25.93
N ALA A 197 8.05 -12.27 -27.12
CA ALA A 197 8.85 -11.06 -27.29
C ALA A 197 8.22 -9.84 -26.57
N LEU A 198 6.89 -9.68 -26.66
CA LEU A 198 6.16 -8.61 -25.98
C LEU A 198 6.18 -8.76 -24.45
N ILE A 199 6.07 -10.00 -23.95
CA ILE A 199 6.14 -10.28 -22.51
C ILE A 199 7.57 -10.10 -22.00
N GLY A 200 8.56 -10.52 -22.77
CA GLY A 200 9.99 -10.29 -22.48
C GLY A 200 10.31 -8.81 -22.28
N ALA A 201 9.73 -7.93 -23.10
CA ALA A 201 9.92 -6.49 -23.02
C ALA A 201 9.37 -5.86 -21.72
N ARG A 202 8.41 -6.53 -21.05
CA ARG A 202 7.84 -6.06 -19.78
C ARG A 202 8.84 -6.13 -18.62
N GLY A 203 9.69 -7.15 -18.59
CA GLY A 203 10.82 -7.21 -17.66
C GLY A 203 10.50 -7.37 -16.18
N ASP A 204 9.25 -7.68 -15.81
CA ASP A 204 8.82 -7.78 -14.41
C ASP A 204 8.70 -9.22 -13.89
N ARG A 205 8.41 -9.38 -12.59
CA ARG A 205 8.28 -10.70 -11.95
C ARG A 205 7.07 -11.50 -12.47
N ASN A 206 6.01 -10.82 -12.90
CA ASN A 206 4.82 -11.50 -13.45
C ASN A 206 5.14 -12.11 -14.82
N ALA A 207 5.85 -11.38 -15.68
CA ALA A 207 6.35 -11.86 -16.97
C ALA A 207 7.29 -13.06 -16.78
N LEU A 208 8.18 -13.01 -15.78
CA LEU A 208 9.05 -14.14 -15.44
C LEU A 208 8.24 -15.40 -15.08
N SER A 209 7.23 -15.26 -14.22
CA SER A 209 6.35 -16.37 -13.81
C SER A 209 5.62 -16.99 -14.99
N LEU A 210 5.06 -16.16 -15.88
CA LEU A 210 4.32 -16.63 -17.05
C LEU A 210 5.25 -17.36 -18.04
N LEU A 211 6.40 -16.76 -18.36
CA LEU A 211 7.35 -17.36 -19.29
C LEU A 211 7.96 -18.66 -18.75
N THR A 212 8.17 -18.77 -17.44
CA THR A 212 8.64 -20.02 -16.81
C THR A 212 7.60 -21.13 -16.95
N ALA A 213 6.31 -20.79 -16.83
CA ALA A 213 5.24 -21.76 -17.09
C ALA A 213 5.21 -22.18 -18.58
N VAL A 214 5.48 -21.27 -19.51
CA VAL A 214 5.56 -21.60 -20.95
C VAL A 214 6.78 -22.45 -21.27
N GLU A 215 7.95 -22.12 -20.73
CA GLU A 215 9.19 -22.90 -20.87
C GLU A 215 9.01 -24.35 -20.40
N ALA A 216 8.28 -24.55 -19.29
CA ALA A 216 8.02 -25.87 -18.73
C ALA A 216 7.05 -26.72 -19.57
N ASN A 217 6.11 -26.09 -20.29
CA ASN A 217 5.01 -26.76 -20.99
C ASN A 217 5.14 -26.74 -22.53
N SER A 218 6.22 -26.17 -23.08
CA SER A 218 6.43 -26.04 -24.52
C SER A 218 7.70 -26.75 -24.98
N GLU A 219 7.78 -27.05 -26.28
CA GLU A 219 8.94 -27.65 -26.93
C GLU A 219 9.35 -26.83 -28.16
N GLY A 220 10.53 -27.12 -28.73
CA GLY A 220 11.00 -26.46 -29.95
C GLY A 220 11.25 -24.96 -29.78
N ALA A 221 10.95 -24.18 -30.82
CA ALA A 221 11.32 -22.76 -30.88
C ALA A 221 10.62 -21.91 -29.81
N VAL A 222 9.41 -22.28 -29.38
CA VAL A 222 8.68 -21.59 -28.30
C VAL A 222 9.43 -21.71 -26.98
N LYS A 223 9.97 -22.89 -26.67
CA LYS A 223 10.77 -23.11 -25.48
C LYS A 223 12.05 -22.28 -25.51
N ASP A 224 12.78 -22.32 -26.63
CA ASP A 224 14.04 -21.58 -26.79
C ASP A 224 13.83 -20.07 -26.67
N ALA A 225 12.73 -19.55 -27.25
CA ALA A 225 12.35 -18.15 -27.12
C ALA A 225 11.99 -17.78 -25.67
N ALA A 226 11.24 -18.64 -24.97
CA ALA A 226 10.91 -18.43 -23.56
C ALA A 226 12.17 -18.42 -22.68
N THR A 227 13.09 -19.36 -22.87
CA THR A 227 14.36 -19.43 -22.14
C THR A 227 15.21 -18.17 -22.36
N ALA A 228 15.30 -17.68 -23.61
CA ALA A 228 16.03 -16.45 -23.93
C ALA A 228 15.39 -15.21 -23.27
N ALA A 229 14.06 -15.11 -23.31
CA ALA A 229 13.33 -14.03 -22.66
C ALA A 229 13.51 -14.07 -21.13
N ILE A 230 13.41 -15.25 -20.50
CA ILE A 230 13.65 -15.46 -19.07
C ILE A 230 15.06 -15.01 -18.67
N ALA A 231 16.08 -15.34 -19.45
CA ALA A 231 17.45 -14.91 -19.18
C ALA A 231 17.60 -13.38 -19.19
N SER A 232 16.96 -12.70 -20.16
CA SER A 232 16.94 -11.23 -20.25
C SER A 232 16.17 -10.57 -19.09
N ILE A 233 15.06 -11.16 -18.66
CA ILE A 233 14.30 -10.64 -17.52
C ILE A 233 15.12 -10.82 -16.22
N LYS A 234 15.72 -11.99 -16.02
CA LYS A 234 16.56 -12.27 -14.83
C LYS A 234 17.74 -11.30 -14.73
N SER A 235 18.41 -10.99 -15.83
CA SER A 235 19.53 -10.02 -15.80
C SER A 235 19.04 -8.62 -15.40
N THR A 236 17.90 -8.19 -15.94
CA THR A 236 17.28 -6.90 -15.59
C THR A 236 16.86 -6.85 -14.12
N LEU A 237 16.17 -7.89 -13.62
CA LEU A 237 15.76 -8.00 -12.22
C LEU A 237 16.97 -8.03 -11.27
N THR A 238 18.05 -8.71 -11.66
CA THR A 238 19.29 -8.73 -10.86
C THR A 238 19.89 -7.33 -10.71
N LEU A 239 19.84 -6.49 -11.76
CA LEU A 239 20.27 -5.09 -11.67
C LEU A 239 19.38 -4.28 -10.72
N TRP A 240 18.07 -4.49 -10.77
CA TRP A 240 17.13 -3.86 -9.84
C TRP A 240 17.37 -4.30 -8.39
N ASP A 241 17.57 -5.59 -8.16
CA ASP A 241 17.88 -6.15 -6.84
C ASP A 241 19.23 -5.60 -6.31
N ALA A 242 20.22 -5.42 -7.18
CA ALA A 242 21.47 -4.76 -6.81
C ALA A 242 21.22 -3.29 -6.38
N GLY A 243 20.40 -2.55 -7.12
CA GLY A 243 19.95 -1.21 -6.73
C GLY A 243 19.22 -1.18 -5.39
N GLN A 244 18.33 -2.15 -5.14
CA GLN A 244 17.63 -2.32 -3.87
C GLN A 244 18.59 -2.58 -2.72
N ASN A 245 19.60 -3.43 -2.92
CA ASN A 245 20.60 -3.72 -1.91
C ASN A 245 21.49 -2.50 -1.61
N ILE A 246 21.85 -1.71 -2.62
CA ILE A 246 22.54 -0.43 -2.43
C ILE A 246 21.67 0.53 -1.60
N TRP A 247 20.38 0.66 -1.93
CA TRP A 247 19.44 1.48 -1.17
C TRP A 247 19.33 1.03 0.29
N TYR A 248 19.20 -0.27 0.54
CA TYR A 248 19.20 -0.83 1.89
C TYR A 248 20.51 -0.57 2.62
N GLY A 249 21.64 -0.67 1.93
CA GLY A 249 22.96 -0.33 2.46
C GLY A 249 23.08 1.14 2.86
N ILE A 250 22.62 2.07 2.01
CA ILE A 250 22.58 3.52 2.29
C ILE A 250 21.67 3.80 3.49
N SER A 251 20.48 3.22 3.51
CA SER A 251 19.53 3.36 4.62
C SER A 251 20.13 2.87 5.95
N LEU A 252 20.68 1.65 5.98
CA LEU A 252 21.32 1.10 7.19
C LEU A 252 22.55 1.92 7.57
N GLY A 253 23.35 2.32 6.60
CA GLY A 253 24.52 3.18 6.78
C GLY A 253 24.18 4.52 7.41
N SER A 254 23.03 5.12 7.08
CA SER A 254 22.57 6.38 7.70
C SER A 254 22.26 6.24 9.19
N VAL A 255 21.71 5.09 9.61
CA VAL A 255 21.49 4.77 11.03
C VAL A 255 22.83 4.60 11.74
N LEU A 256 23.76 3.85 11.13
CA LEU A 256 25.10 3.67 11.68
C LEU A 256 25.88 4.98 11.75
N LEU A 257 25.70 5.88 10.77
CA LEU A 257 26.26 7.22 10.76
C LEU A 257 25.78 8.03 11.96
N LEU A 258 24.46 8.06 12.21
CA LEU A 258 23.88 8.75 13.38
C LEU A 258 24.43 8.19 14.69
N ALA A 259 24.51 6.86 14.81
CA ALA A 259 25.08 6.22 15.99
C ALA A 259 26.57 6.56 16.17
N ALA A 260 27.35 6.55 15.09
CA ALA A 260 28.78 6.88 15.11
C ALA A 260 29.02 8.36 15.46
N ILE A 261 28.19 9.27 14.96
CA ILE A 261 28.24 10.70 15.31
C ILE A 261 27.98 10.88 16.81
N GLY A 262 26.95 10.22 17.36
CA GLY A 262 26.66 10.26 18.79
C GLY A 262 27.83 9.77 19.65
N LEU A 263 28.46 8.68 19.24
CA LEU A 263 29.65 8.14 19.90
C LEU A 263 30.85 9.09 19.81
N ALA A 264 31.10 9.67 18.63
CA ALA A 264 32.20 10.60 18.40
C ALA A 264 32.07 11.86 19.27
N ILE A 265 30.86 12.43 19.39
CA ILE A 265 30.60 13.62 20.21
C ILE A 265 30.81 13.30 21.70
N THR A 266 30.28 12.17 22.18
CA THR A 266 30.41 11.81 23.60
C THR A 266 31.86 11.55 24.02
N PHE A 267 32.65 10.87 23.19
CA PHE A 267 34.08 10.70 23.48
C PHE A 267 34.90 11.98 23.29
N GLY A 268 34.60 12.76 22.25
CA GLY A 268 35.38 13.95 21.88
C GLY A 268 35.37 15.04 22.94
N VAL A 269 34.25 15.21 23.66
CA VAL A 269 34.10 16.30 24.66
C VAL A 269 34.53 15.87 26.06
N MET A 270 34.27 14.62 26.46
CA MET A 270 34.50 14.18 27.85
C MET A 270 35.93 13.66 28.09
N GLY A 271 36.66 13.24 27.05
CA GLY A 271 38.01 12.67 27.22
C GLY A 271 38.05 11.37 28.02
N VAL A 272 36.90 10.71 28.21
CA VAL A 272 36.74 9.46 28.96
C VAL A 272 35.92 8.46 28.15
N ILE A 273 36.23 7.17 28.31
CA ILE A 273 35.51 6.07 27.64
C ILE A 273 34.21 5.76 28.40
N ASN A 274 33.08 6.12 27.82
CA ASN A 274 31.74 5.80 28.31
C ASN A 274 31.15 4.56 27.59
N MET A 275 31.05 3.43 28.29
CA MET A 275 30.40 2.22 27.77
C MET A 275 28.87 2.24 27.85
N ALA A 276 28.27 3.15 28.62
CA ALA A 276 26.81 3.27 28.76
C ALA A 276 26.14 4.09 27.63
N HIS A 277 26.89 4.50 26.59
CA HIS A 277 26.34 5.31 25.50
C HIS A 277 25.13 4.65 24.81
N GLY A 278 25.19 3.33 24.57
CA GLY A 278 24.08 2.59 23.98
C GLY A 278 22.80 2.65 24.82
N GLU A 279 22.92 2.72 26.14
CA GLU A 279 21.78 2.87 27.04
C GLU A 279 21.13 4.25 26.96
N MET A 280 21.90 5.29 26.65
CA MET A 280 21.34 6.62 26.42
C MET A 280 20.48 6.66 25.16
N VAL A 281 20.91 5.96 24.11
CA VAL A 281 20.10 5.76 22.88
C VAL A 281 18.85 4.94 23.19
N MET A 282 18.99 3.86 23.98
CA MET A 282 17.87 3.05 24.44
C MET A 282 16.84 3.89 25.21
N LEU A 283 17.26 4.75 26.15
CA LEU A 283 16.35 5.62 26.90
C LEU A 283 15.59 6.59 25.98
N GLY A 284 16.22 7.09 24.91
CA GLY A 284 15.53 7.89 23.90
C GLY A 284 14.44 7.11 23.16
N ALA A 285 14.73 5.86 22.77
CA ALA A 285 13.77 4.97 22.13
C ALA A 285 12.59 4.64 23.05
N TYR A 286 12.84 4.30 24.32
CA TYR A 286 11.79 4.03 25.30
C TYR A 286 11.00 5.29 25.68
N THR A 287 11.63 6.48 25.67
CA THR A 287 10.89 7.74 25.82
C THR A 287 9.90 7.93 24.68
N THR A 288 10.32 7.64 23.44
CA THR A 288 9.44 7.68 22.27
C THR A 288 8.28 6.70 22.40
N PHE A 289 8.56 5.46 22.85
CA PHE A 289 7.53 4.47 23.14
C PHE A 289 6.51 4.96 24.17
N VAL A 290 6.97 5.48 25.32
CA VAL A 290 6.09 5.98 26.38
C VAL A 290 5.26 7.17 25.89
N VAL A 291 5.85 8.11 25.14
CA VAL A 291 5.13 9.23 24.55
C VAL A 291 4.02 8.73 23.63
N GLN A 292 4.32 7.76 22.76
CA GLN A 292 3.31 7.18 21.89
C GLN A 292 2.22 6.44 22.64
N GLU A 293 2.56 5.71 23.71
CA GLU A 293 1.59 5.00 24.52
C GLU A 293 0.64 5.96 25.24
N VAL A 294 1.16 7.06 25.78
CA VAL A 294 0.34 8.13 26.38
C VAL A 294 -0.58 8.76 25.34
N ILE A 295 -0.07 9.05 24.14
CA ILE A 295 -0.86 9.63 23.05
C ILE A 295 -1.95 8.66 22.58
N ARG A 296 -1.65 7.37 22.40
CA ARG A 296 -2.64 6.34 22.04
C ARG A 296 -3.79 6.26 23.04
N ASN A 297 -3.46 6.30 24.34
CA ASN A 297 -4.45 6.13 25.40
C ASN A 297 -5.24 7.41 25.72
N SER A 298 -4.63 8.60 25.54
CA SER A 298 -5.23 9.87 25.99
C SER A 298 -5.70 10.77 24.85
N LEU A 299 -4.98 10.82 23.73
CA LEU A 299 -5.18 11.79 22.65
C LEU A 299 -4.84 11.19 21.27
N PRO A 300 -5.63 10.22 20.76
CA PRO A 300 -5.29 9.48 19.54
C PRO A 300 -5.14 10.38 18.30
N GLY A 301 -5.81 11.53 18.25
CA GLY A 301 -5.69 12.49 17.14
C GLY A 301 -4.31 13.16 17.01
N LEU A 302 -3.45 13.07 18.02
CA LEU A 302 -2.08 13.62 18.00
C LEU A 302 -1.02 12.58 17.59
N PHE A 303 -1.42 11.37 17.19
CA PHE A 303 -0.48 10.30 16.85
C PHE A 303 0.51 10.70 15.75
N ASP A 304 0.07 11.46 14.76
CA ASP A 304 0.93 11.94 13.66
C ASP A 304 2.03 12.90 14.13
N TRP A 305 1.85 13.57 15.26
CA TRP A 305 2.81 14.49 15.87
C TRP A 305 3.67 13.82 16.95
N SER A 306 3.45 12.53 17.22
CA SER A 306 4.10 11.80 18.32
C SER A 306 5.63 11.84 18.24
N LEU A 307 6.22 11.68 17.05
CA LEU A 307 7.68 11.71 16.87
C LEU A 307 8.27 13.11 17.11
N VAL A 308 7.56 14.16 16.70
CA VAL A 308 8.00 15.56 16.89
C VAL A 308 7.98 15.93 18.38
N ILE A 309 7.02 15.40 19.14
CA ILE A 309 6.93 15.58 20.60
C ILE A 309 7.96 14.70 21.32
N ALA A 310 8.12 13.46 20.86
CA ALA A 310 9.05 12.50 21.46
C ALA A 310 10.51 12.94 21.33
N LEU A 311 10.90 13.58 20.22
CA LEU A 311 12.27 14.03 19.98
C LEU A 311 12.82 14.94 21.10
N PRO A 312 12.22 16.12 21.41
CA PRO A 312 12.73 16.98 22.49
C PRO A 312 12.62 16.32 23.87
N LEU A 313 11.60 15.49 24.11
CA LEU A 313 11.46 14.76 25.37
C LEU A 313 12.55 13.70 25.53
N ALA A 314 12.90 12.97 24.47
CA ALA A 314 13.99 11.99 24.46
C ALA A 314 15.33 12.65 24.78
N PHE A 315 15.62 13.81 24.16
CA PHE A 315 16.80 14.60 24.51
C PHE A 315 16.77 15.09 25.96
N SER A 316 15.61 15.52 26.45
CA SER A 316 15.46 16.00 27.84
C SER A 316 15.68 14.88 28.86
N VAL A 317 15.10 13.70 28.63
CA VAL A 317 15.27 12.52 29.49
C VAL A 317 16.72 12.04 29.45
N ALA A 318 17.32 11.93 28.27
CA ALA A 318 18.72 11.56 28.13
C ALA A 318 19.65 12.58 28.80
N ALA A 319 19.41 13.88 28.65
CA ALA A 319 20.19 14.92 29.31
C ALA A 319 20.07 14.85 30.84
N LEU A 320 18.87 14.60 31.36
CA LEU A 320 18.63 14.45 32.80
C LEU A 320 19.38 13.24 33.36
N VAL A 321 19.24 12.07 32.74
CA VAL A 321 19.93 10.85 33.16
C VAL A 321 21.45 11.00 33.04
N GLY A 322 21.92 11.59 31.95
CA GLY A 322 23.33 11.90 31.74
C GLY A 322 23.89 12.81 32.84
N LEU A 323 23.16 13.85 33.24
CA LEU A 323 23.54 14.76 34.32
C LEU A 323 23.58 14.04 35.69
N VAL A 324 22.65 13.13 35.94
CA VAL A 324 22.65 12.29 37.15
C VAL A 324 23.88 11.39 37.19
N ILE A 325 24.22 10.72 36.08
CA ILE A 325 25.41 9.87 35.97
C ILE A 325 26.69 10.69 36.12
N GLU A 326 26.74 11.86 35.48
CA GLU A 326 27.87 12.78 35.53
C GLU A 326 28.16 13.22 36.97
N ARG A 327 27.13 13.74 37.67
CA ARG A 327 27.29 14.21 39.04
C ARG A 327 27.43 13.09 40.07
N GLY A 328 26.84 11.94 39.82
CA GLY A 328 26.80 10.82 40.76
C GLY A 328 27.99 9.87 40.66
N VAL A 329 28.57 9.70 39.47
CA VAL A 329 29.58 8.68 39.20
C VAL A 329 30.81 9.28 38.53
N ILE A 330 30.66 9.84 37.33
CA ILE A 330 31.81 10.18 36.47
C ILE A 330 32.68 11.28 37.09
N ARG A 331 32.07 12.32 37.69
CA ARG A 331 32.81 13.43 38.30
C ARG A 331 33.81 12.99 39.38
N PHE A 332 33.51 11.90 40.09
CA PHE A 332 34.38 11.38 41.15
C PHE A 332 35.55 10.53 40.62
N LEU A 333 35.47 10.11 39.35
CA LEU A 333 36.43 9.20 38.73
C LEU A 333 37.30 9.88 37.65
N TYR A 334 37.20 11.21 37.52
CA TYR A 334 38.01 11.97 36.57
C TYR A 334 39.52 11.75 36.79
N GLY A 335 40.25 11.61 35.69
CA GLY A 335 41.67 11.28 35.69
C GLY A 335 41.99 9.79 35.85
N ARG A 336 40.97 8.92 35.97
CA ARG A 336 41.12 7.47 36.13
C ARG A 336 40.36 6.70 35.03
N PRO A 337 40.95 6.54 33.83
CA PRO A 337 40.24 6.04 32.66
C PRO A 337 39.74 4.59 32.81
N LEU A 338 40.53 3.71 33.44
CA LEU A 338 40.13 2.31 33.67
C LEU A 338 38.96 2.19 34.67
N GLU A 339 38.99 2.99 35.74
CA GLU A 339 37.92 3.00 36.75
C GLU A 339 36.63 3.54 36.15
N THR A 340 36.72 4.58 35.31
CA THR A 340 35.52 5.13 34.65
C THR A 340 34.93 4.16 33.63
N LEU A 341 35.77 3.39 32.93
CA LEU A 341 35.31 2.34 32.03
C LEU A 341 34.50 1.28 32.79
N LEU A 342 35.02 0.77 33.91
CA LEU A 342 34.33 -0.21 34.76
C LEU A 342 33.04 0.35 35.35
N ALA A 343 33.06 1.60 35.82
CA ALA A 343 31.90 2.26 36.39
C ALA A 343 30.78 2.45 35.35
N THR A 344 31.11 2.91 34.14
CA THR A 344 30.13 3.11 33.07
C THR A 344 29.57 1.78 32.54
N TRP A 345 30.36 0.70 32.55
CA TRP A 345 29.85 -0.65 32.30
C TRP A 345 28.84 -1.09 33.38
N GLY A 346 29.14 -0.86 34.66
CA GLY A 346 28.20 -1.14 35.75
C GLY A 346 26.91 -0.33 35.64
N VAL A 347 27.00 0.96 35.29
CA VAL A 347 25.83 1.81 35.02
C VAL A 347 25.01 1.27 33.85
N SER A 348 25.66 0.80 32.77
CA SER A 348 24.97 0.19 31.64
C SER A 348 24.12 -1.01 32.07
N LEU A 349 24.67 -1.92 32.88
CA LEU A 349 23.92 -3.07 33.41
C LEU A 349 22.72 -2.65 34.26
N ILE A 350 22.88 -1.62 35.10
CA ILE A 350 21.79 -1.10 35.94
C ILE A 350 20.68 -0.53 35.05
N LEU A 351 21.01 0.26 34.03
CA LEU A 351 20.03 0.84 33.11
C LEU A 351 19.31 -0.21 32.28
N GLN A 352 20.03 -1.19 31.72
CA GLN A 352 19.43 -2.31 31.00
C GLN A 352 18.44 -3.08 31.89
N GLN A 353 18.85 -3.39 33.13
CA GLN A 353 18.00 -4.12 34.05
C GLN A 353 16.79 -3.30 34.51
N ALA A 354 16.95 -1.99 34.71
CA ALA A 354 15.86 -1.09 35.06
C ALA A 354 14.80 -1.06 33.94
N VAL A 355 15.21 -0.88 32.68
CA VAL A 355 14.30 -0.87 31.54
C VAL A 355 13.61 -2.23 31.39
N ARG A 356 14.34 -3.34 31.49
CA ARG A 356 13.75 -4.69 31.46
C ARG A 356 12.75 -4.92 32.60
N SER A 357 12.99 -4.37 33.79
CA SER A 357 12.06 -4.50 34.91
C SER A 357 10.78 -3.68 34.73
N ILE A 358 10.84 -2.54 34.01
CA ILE A 358 9.69 -1.65 33.80
C ILE A 358 8.87 -2.10 32.59
N PHE A 359 9.53 -2.44 31.48
CA PHE A 359 8.88 -2.71 30.18
C PHE A 359 8.86 -4.19 29.79
N GLY A 360 9.50 -5.06 30.58
CA GLY A 360 9.65 -6.47 30.27
C GLY A 360 10.85 -6.76 29.34
N PRO A 361 11.12 -8.05 29.07
CA PRO A 361 12.21 -8.49 28.22
C PRO A 361 11.87 -8.51 26.72
N THR A 362 10.61 -8.22 26.35
CA THR A 362 10.15 -8.22 24.96
C THR A 362 10.44 -6.90 24.27
N ASN A 363 10.67 -6.96 22.95
CA ASN A 363 10.82 -5.76 22.15
C ASN A 363 9.51 -4.96 22.13
N GLN A 364 9.62 -3.66 22.38
CA GLN A 364 8.51 -2.72 22.33
C GLN A 364 8.55 -1.98 20.99
N GLU A 365 7.48 -2.08 20.21
CA GLU A 365 7.41 -1.45 18.90
C GLU A 365 6.90 -0.01 18.98
N VAL A 366 7.54 0.87 18.20
CA VAL A 366 7.14 2.26 18.02
C VAL A 366 6.38 2.33 16.70
N GLY A 367 5.15 2.82 16.73
CA GLY A 367 4.30 2.90 15.54
C GLY A 367 4.73 4.07 14.64
N ASN A 368 4.57 3.90 13.34
CA ASN A 368 4.90 4.95 12.37
C ASN A 368 3.70 5.89 12.18
N PRO A 369 3.90 7.21 12.19
CA PRO A 369 2.89 8.18 11.74
C PRO A 369 2.42 7.92 10.32
N SER A 370 1.25 8.46 9.96
CA SER A 370 0.66 8.29 8.61
C SER A 370 1.59 8.76 7.49
N TRP A 371 2.31 9.86 7.70
CA TRP A 371 3.25 10.47 6.76
C TRP A 371 4.60 9.73 6.63
N MET A 372 4.93 8.85 7.58
CA MET A 372 6.12 7.99 7.51
C MET A 372 5.78 6.57 7.06
N SER A 373 4.49 6.25 7.02
CA SER A 373 3.98 4.92 6.70
C SER A 373 3.89 4.69 5.19
N GLY A 374 4.10 3.44 4.80
CA GLY A 374 3.98 2.99 3.41
C GLY A 374 5.30 3.01 2.63
N SER A 375 5.16 2.74 1.34
CA SER A 375 6.23 2.71 0.36
C SER A 375 5.75 3.28 -0.96
N PHE A 376 6.68 3.70 -1.79
CA PHE A 376 6.44 3.99 -3.18
C PHE A 376 7.43 3.19 -4.03
N ASP A 377 6.96 2.76 -5.19
CA ASP A 377 7.76 1.94 -6.10
C ASP A 377 8.40 2.82 -7.17
N ILE A 378 9.70 2.66 -7.37
CA ILE A 378 10.44 3.20 -8.52
C ILE A 378 10.82 2.01 -9.41
N GLY A 379 10.00 1.71 -10.41
CA GLY A 379 10.19 0.53 -11.26
C GLY A 379 10.01 -0.76 -10.45
N GLN A 380 11.09 -1.53 -10.27
CA GLN A 380 11.09 -2.74 -9.44
C GLN A 380 11.68 -2.50 -8.02
N LEU A 381 12.04 -1.25 -7.71
CA LEU A 381 12.60 -0.84 -6.42
C LEU A 381 11.48 -0.37 -5.48
N ALA A 382 11.35 -0.97 -4.31
CA ALA A 382 10.42 -0.53 -3.28
C ALA A 382 11.14 0.36 -2.26
N VAL A 383 10.78 1.64 -2.21
CA VAL A 383 11.35 2.61 -1.25
C VAL A 383 10.34 2.87 -0.14
N THR A 384 10.69 2.51 1.09
CA THR A 384 9.85 2.79 2.26
C THR A 384 10.10 4.21 2.79
N TRP A 385 9.01 4.90 3.17
CA TRP A 385 9.08 6.26 3.67
C TRP A 385 9.92 6.38 4.95
N ASN A 386 9.78 5.44 5.89
CA ASN A 386 10.59 5.37 7.11
C ASN A 386 12.10 5.45 6.84
N ARG A 387 12.60 4.67 5.86
CA ARG A 387 14.02 4.62 5.54
C ARG A 387 14.51 5.91 4.91
N LEU A 388 13.69 6.53 4.08
CA LEU A 388 13.98 7.81 3.45
C LEU A 388 14.07 8.93 4.50
N TRP A 389 13.13 9.00 5.44
CA TRP A 389 13.13 9.99 6.51
C TRP A 389 14.35 9.88 7.42
N ILE A 390 14.75 8.65 7.78
CA ILE A 390 15.97 8.42 8.56
C ILE A 390 17.21 8.93 7.80
N LEU A 391 17.31 8.64 6.49
CA LEU A 391 18.41 9.11 5.65
C LEU A 391 18.47 10.64 5.59
N VAL A 392 17.33 11.29 5.35
CA VAL A 392 17.23 12.76 5.32
C VAL A 392 17.61 13.35 6.68
N PHE A 393 17.10 12.78 7.77
CA PHE A 393 17.44 13.23 9.11
C PHE A 393 18.94 13.09 9.41
N ALA A 394 19.54 11.94 9.07
CA ALA A 394 20.97 11.70 9.21
C ALA A 394 21.81 12.73 8.45
N LEU A 395 21.42 13.03 7.21
CA LEU A 395 22.10 14.02 6.38
C LEU A 395 21.94 15.44 6.95
N CYS A 396 20.74 15.81 7.43
CA CYS A 396 20.50 17.09 8.09
C CYS A 396 21.39 17.26 9.33
N VAL A 397 21.44 16.26 10.20
CA VAL A 397 22.30 16.26 11.40
C VAL A 397 23.77 16.40 11.00
N PHE A 398 24.23 15.63 10.00
CA PHE A 398 25.59 15.70 9.50
C PHE A 398 25.94 17.11 8.97
N VAL A 399 25.07 17.71 8.15
CA VAL A 399 25.26 19.06 7.61
C VAL A 399 25.28 20.10 8.73
N VAL A 400 24.37 20.04 9.70
CA VAL A 400 24.36 20.95 10.85
C VAL A 400 25.68 20.88 11.61
N LEU A 401 26.21 19.68 11.85
CA LEU A 401 27.49 19.48 12.53
C LEU A 401 28.72 19.93 11.72
N LEU A 402 28.62 20.08 10.40
CA LEU A 402 29.71 20.66 9.60
C LEU A 402 29.80 22.18 9.76
N TYR A 403 28.71 22.84 10.16
CA TYR A 403 28.65 24.30 10.31
C TYR A 403 28.84 24.79 11.76
N VAL A 404 28.79 23.88 12.74
CA VAL A 404 29.07 24.14 14.16
C VAL A 404 30.51 23.76 14.45
#